data_AF-A0A2N1UT09-F1
#
_entry.id   AF-A0A2N1UT09-F1
#
_cell.length_a   1.000
_cell.length_b   1.000
_cell.length_c   1.000
_cell.angle_alpha   90.00
_cell.angle_beta   90.00
_cell.angle_gamma   90.00
#
_symmetry.space_group_name_H-M   'P 1'
#
loop_
_entity.id
_entity.type
_entity.pdbx_description
1 polymer ?
#
loop_
_entity_poly.entity_id
_entity_poly.type
_entity_poly.pdbx_seq_one_letter_code
_entity_poly.pdbx_strand_id
1 'polypeptide(L)'
;MASEISPTLIQALGLHDSAPDWPQLREALGLHQPPQILFAALERHPDGLPPPHLPDWSEGGVSSPHHLHFFKMSVDDQQAALELQAELNRPVPSAGWLSQLHALQSRNPNVVQLFNYESVWLRRQGDVEGARALTEAVLTRFPGEVFAACALAGYYLAKGDTANIEVMFNRQYELESATPRRFNALELSSFYGIMAWFHLLKGRLLRAGACISIVHLTRPKDPFLVNLSAWLLQEPEAGLLELHRVLKLEGHV
;
A
#
# COMPACT_ATOMS: atom_id res chain seq x y z
N MET A 1 -0.82 -6.47 -21.17
CA MET A 1 -1.71 -6.08 -22.27
C MET A 1 -2.42 -4.82 -21.82
N ALA A 2 -2.26 -3.70 -22.54
CA ALA A 2 -3.08 -2.53 -22.28
C ALA A 2 -4.46 -2.84 -22.88
N SER A 3 -5.50 -2.92 -22.05
CA SER A 3 -6.87 -2.89 -22.54
C SER A 3 -7.07 -1.57 -23.26
N GLU A 4 -7.48 -1.60 -24.53
CA GLU A 4 -7.88 -0.39 -25.23
C GLU A 4 -9.04 0.24 -24.46
N ILE A 5 -8.87 1.49 -24.04
CA ILE A 5 -9.91 2.25 -23.34
C ILE A 5 -10.99 2.57 -24.37
N SER A 6 -12.24 2.24 -24.04
CA SER A 6 -13.32 2.44 -25.00
C SER A 6 -13.53 3.93 -25.30
N PRO A 7 -13.90 4.29 -26.55
CA PRO A 7 -14.25 5.66 -26.89
C PRO A 7 -15.39 6.22 -26.03
N THR A 8 -16.30 5.36 -25.56
CA THR A 8 -17.40 5.72 -24.68
C THR A 8 -16.90 6.18 -23.31
N LEU A 9 -15.96 5.46 -22.70
CA LEU A 9 -15.35 5.88 -21.45
C LEU A 9 -14.56 7.18 -21.61
N ILE A 10 -13.78 7.32 -22.69
CA ILE A 10 -13.04 8.57 -23.02
C ILE A 10 -14.00 9.76 -23.08
N GLN A 11 -15.10 9.61 -23.82
CA GLN A 11 -16.12 10.66 -23.96
C GLN A 11 -16.80 10.98 -22.63
N ALA A 12 -17.16 9.97 -21.85
CA ALA A 12 -17.81 10.15 -20.55
C ALA A 12 -16.91 10.90 -19.56
N LEU A 13 -15.60 10.62 -19.60
CA LEU A 13 -14.57 11.29 -18.82
C LEU A 13 -14.25 12.72 -19.32
N GLY A 14 -14.86 13.17 -20.42
CA GLY A 14 -14.61 14.49 -21.02
C GLY A 14 -13.22 14.62 -21.64
N LEU A 15 -12.57 13.50 -21.97
CA LEU A 15 -11.25 13.49 -22.58
C LEU A 15 -11.37 13.71 -24.10
N HIS A 16 -10.56 14.63 -24.63
CA HIS A 16 -10.54 14.97 -26.06
C HIS A 16 -9.55 14.12 -26.88
N ASP A 17 -8.58 13.51 -26.21
CA ASP A 17 -7.60 12.62 -26.83
C ASP A 17 -8.19 11.21 -26.98
N SER A 18 -8.00 10.60 -28.15
CA SER A 18 -8.42 9.21 -28.40
C SER A 18 -7.48 8.19 -27.74
N ALA A 19 -6.32 8.62 -27.24
CA ALA A 19 -5.36 7.79 -26.53
C ALA A 19 -4.80 8.51 -25.28
N PRO A 20 -5.65 8.80 -24.26
CA PRO A 20 -5.22 9.53 -23.10
C PRO A 20 -4.15 8.78 -22.30
N ASP A 21 -3.18 9.51 -21.75
CA ASP A 21 -2.15 8.93 -20.90
C ASP A 21 -2.64 8.66 -19.46
N TRP A 22 -1.81 7.95 -18.68
CA TRP A 22 -2.15 7.57 -17.30
C TRP A 22 -2.42 8.77 -16.38
N PRO A 23 -1.67 9.89 -16.46
CA PRO A 23 -2.04 11.13 -15.78
C PRO A 23 -3.43 11.64 -16.14
N GLN A 24 -3.77 11.76 -17.43
CA GLN A 24 -5.07 12.29 -17.89
C GLN A 24 -6.25 11.46 -17.38
N LEU A 25 -6.11 10.13 -17.38
CA LEU A 25 -7.17 9.24 -16.88
C LEU A 25 -7.37 9.35 -15.36
N ARG A 26 -6.27 9.43 -14.60
CA ARG A 26 -6.33 9.67 -13.14
C ARG A 26 -6.94 11.01 -12.81
N GLU A 27 -6.63 12.02 -13.62
CA GLU A 27 -7.22 13.35 -13.51
C GLU A 27 -8.73 13.29 -13.71
N ALA A 28 -9.18 12.70 -14.81
CA ALA A 28 -10.60 12.62 -15.16
C ALA A 28 -11.43 11.74 -14.21
N LEU A 29 -10.81 10.74 -13.57
CA LEU A 29 -11.43 9.95 -12.50
C LEU A 29 -11.37 10.62 -11.13
N GLY A 30 -10.77 11.82 -11.00
CA GLY A 30 -10.69 12.54 -9.74
C GLY A 30 -9.82 11.86 -8.68
N LEU A 31 -8.91 10.96 -9.07
CA LEU A 31 -8.14 10.16 -8.09
C LEU A 31 -7.05 10.96 -7.36
N HIS A 32 -6.69 12.13 -7.90
CA HIS A 32 -5.78 13.09 -7.27
C HIS A 32 -6.50 14.03 -6.29
N GLN A 33 -7.84 14.00 -6.26
CA GLN A 33 -8.64 14.87 -5.42
C GLN A 33 -8.38 14.58 -3.92
N PRO A 34 -8.61 15.56 -3.04
CA PRO A 34 -8.55 15.33 -1.61
C PRO A 34 -9.45 14.13 -1.22
N PRO A 35 -8.93 13.16 -0.42
CA PRO A 35 -9.70 11.96 -0.04
C PRO A 35 -11.08 12.26 0.55
N GLN A 36 -11.25 13.44 1.15
CA GLN A 36 -12.51 13.91 1.75
C GLN A 36 -13.69 13.90 0.76
N ILE A 37 -13.45 14.14 -0.52
CA ILE A 37 -14.51 14.08 -1.55
C ILE A 37 -15.01 12.63 -1.71
N LEU A 38 -14.09 11.68 -1.79
CA LEU A 38 -14.40 10.25 -1.83
C LEU A 38 -15.03 9.76 -0.53
N PHE A 39 -14.66 10.35 0.62
CA PHE A 39 -15.26 10.02 1.91
C PHE A 39 -16.72 10.49 1.95
N ALA A 40 -17.00 11.72 1.52
CA ALA A 40 -18.37 12.24 1.40
C ALA A 40 -19.22 11.40 0.44
N ALA A 41 -18.64 10.95 -0.68
CA ALA A 41 -19.29 10.02 -1.58
C ALA A 41 -19.63 8.68 -0.91
N LEU A 42 -18.71 8.10 -0.14
CA LEU A 42 -18.94 6.85 0.61
C LEU A 42 -19.99 6.98 1.70
N GLU A 43 -20.12 8.15 2.33
CA GLU A 43 -21.19 8.44 3.30
C GLU A 43 -22.57 8.44 2.64
N ARG A 44 -22.68 8.97 1.41
CA ARG A 44 -23.96 9.02 0.65
C ARG A 44 -24.26 7.72 -0.09
N HIS A 45 -23.23 6.98 -0.47
CA HIS A 45 -23.31 5.72 -1.20
C HIS A 45 -22.64 4.60 -0.38
N PRO A 46 -23.25 4.22 0.77
CA PRO A 46 -22.64 3.25 1.68
C PRO A 46 -22.57 1.86 1.06
N ASP A 47 -21.42 1.21 1.21
CA ASP A 47 -21.15 -0.15 0.73
C ASP A 47 -21.21 -1.20 1.85
N GLY A 48 -21.85 -0.84 2.98
CA GLY A 48 -21.99 -1.68 4.16
C GLY A 48 -20.76 -1.71 5.08
N LEU A 49 -19.72 -0.93 4.77
CA LEU A 49 -18.55 -0.74 5.61
C LEU A 49 -18.50 0.70 6.17
N PRO A 50 -17.83 0.94 7.31
CA PRO A 50 -17.65 2.30 7.84
C PRO A 50 -16.91 3.20 6.85
N PRO A 51 -17.25 4.51 6.76
CA PRO A 51 -16.50 5.45 5.93
C PRO A 51 -15.00 5.45 6.32
N PRO A 52 -14.09 5.46 5.33
CA PRO A 52 -12.67 5.61 5.60
C PRO A 52 -12.39 6.98 6.24
N HIS A 53 -11.31 7.05 7.02
CA HIS A 53 -10.85 8.30 7.61
C HIS A 53 -9.36 8.47 7.36
N LEU A 54 -8.89 9.71 7.31
CA LEU A 54 -7.47 9.99 7.14
C LEU A 54 -6.78 9.93 8.52
N PRO A 55 -5.86 8.98 8.77
CA PRO A 55 -5.15 8.91 10.04
C PRO A 55 -4.17 10.09 10.17
N ASP A 56 -3.79 10.46 11.40
CA ASP A 56 -2.72 11.45 11.61
C ASP A 56 -1.39 10.93 11.06
N TRP A 57 -0.75 11.70 10.18
CA TRP A 57 0.49 11.29 9.51
C TRP A 57 1.47 12.45 9.31
N SER A 58 2.74 12.12 9.07
CA SER A 58 3.77 13.09 8.66
C SER A 58 4.80 12.46 7.74
N GLU A 59 5.50 13.29 6.95
CA GLU A 59 6.56 12.82 6.06
C GLU A 59 7.77 12.24 6.81
N GLY A 60 8.07 12.76 8.01
CA GLY A 60 9.28 12.40 8.79
C GLY A 60 9.02 11.69 10.12
N GLY A 61 7.78 11.28 10.41
CA GLY A 61 7.42 10.69 11.70
C GLY A 61 8.05 9.32 11.94
N VAL A 62 8.45 9.03 13.19
CA VAL A 62 8.76 7.66 13.60
C VAL A 62 7.44 6.90 13.68
N SER A 63 7.29 5.98 12.75
CA SER A 63 6.06 5.25 12.50
C SER A 63 5.66 4.36 13.65
N SER A 64 6.47 3.36 13.98
CA SER A 64 6.09 2.23 14.83
C SER A 64 6.90 2.26 16.13
N PRO A 65 6.33 1.85 17.28
CA PRO A 65 7.12 1.56 18.48
C PRO A 65 8.29 0.60 18.17
N HIS A 66 8.10 -0.30 17.20
CA HIS A 66 9.14 -1.22 16.74
C HIS A 66 10.28 -0.49 16.03
N HIS A 67 9.99 0.62 15.33
CA HIS A 67 11.02 1.44 14.71
C HIS A 67 11.92 2.16 15.72
N LEU A 68 11.44 2.43 16.93
CA LEU A 68 12.27 3.02 17.99
C LEU A 68 13.42 2.10 18.42
N HIS A 69 13.31 0.80 18.18
CA HIS A 69 14.41 -0.13 18.47
C HIS A 69 15.62 0.08 17.56
N PHE A 70 15.41 0.58 16.33
CA PHE A 70 16.53 0.93 15.44
C PHE A 70 17.41 2.01 16.06
N PHE A 71 16.80 3.07 16.61
CA PHE A 71 17.54 4.17 17.25
C PHE A 71 18.20 3.77 18.59
N LYS A 72 17.87 2.59 19.13
CA LYS A 72 18.51 2.04 20.34
C LYS A 72 19.74 1.17 20.02
N MET A 73 19.99 0.85 18.74
CA MET A 73 21.20 0.15 18.31
C MET A 73 22.44 1.02 18.50
N SER A 74 23.62 0.42 18.57
CA SER A 74 24.87 1.19 18.51
C SER A 74 24.99 1.93 17.17
N VAL A 75 25.75 3.04 17.14
CA VAL A 75 25.97 3.81 15.90
C VAL A 75 26.55 2.89 14.81
N ASP A 76 27.50 2.03 15.15
CA ASP A 76 28.11 1.07 14.21
C ASP A 76 27.07 0.08 13.66
N ASP A 77 26.17 -0.44 14.49
CA ASP A 77 25.12 -1.36 14.05
C ASP A 77 24.06 -0.64 13.21
N GLN A 78 23.72 0.63 13.51
CA GLN A 78 22.83 1.44 12.67
C GLN A 78 23.44 1.67 11.29
N GLN A 79 24.72 2.02 11.25
CA GLN A 79 25.46 2.24 10.01
C GLN A 79 25.53 0.95 9.18
N ALA A 80 25.83 -0.20 9.81
CA ALA A 80 25.82 -1.50 9.15
C ALA A 80 24.42 -1.85 8.60
N ALA A 81 23.33 -1.54 9.32
CA ALA A 81 21.98 -1.76 8.84
C ALA A 81 21.67 -0.93 7.59
N LEU A 82 22.08 0.35 7.56
CA LEU A 82 21.91 1.24 6.40
C LEU A 82 22.72 0.77 5.19
N GLU A 83 23.93 0.26 5.41
CA GLU A 83 24.77 -0.33 4.35
C GLU A 83 24.12 -1.59 3.76
N LEU A 84 23.63 -2.49 4.62
CA LEU A 84 22.88 -3.67 4.18
C LEU A 84 21.62 -3.29 3.42
N GLN A 85 20.90 -2.25 3.83
CA GLN A 85 19.73 -1.74 3.13
C GLN A 85 20.10 -1.17 1.74
N ALA A 86 21.17 -0.38 1.65
CA ALA A 86 21.64 0.17 0.39
C ALA A 86 22.08 -0.94 -0.57
N GLU A 87 22.75 -1.97 -0.04
CA GLU A 87 23.16 -3.14 -0.81
C GLU A 87 21.97 -3.99 -1.25
N LEU A 88 20.94 -4.12 -0.41
CA LEU A 88 19.70 -4.82 -0.78
C LEU A 88 19.06 -4.19 -2.01
N ASN A 89 19.25 -2.91 -2.31
CA ASN A 89 18.73 -2.26 -3.52
C ASN A 89 19.49 -2.61 -4.80
N ARG A 90 20.62 -3.32 -4.72
CA ARG A 90 21.32 -3.84 -5.90
C ARG A 90 20.59 -5.05 -6.50
N PRO A 91 20.78 -5.35 -7.79
CA PRO A 91 20.20 -6.56 -8.41
C PRO A 91 20.63 -7.86 -7.73
N VAL A 92 21.89 -7.93 -7.31
CA VAL A 92 22.48 -9.06 -6.59
C VAL A 92 23.30 -8.52 -5.41
N PRO A 93 22.90 -8.75 -4.16
CA PRO A 93 23.70 -8.43 -2.98
C PRO A 93 25.03 -9.18 -2.95
N SER A 94 26.03 -8.68 -2.23
CA SER A 94 27.34 -9.33 -2.10
C SER A 94 27.26 -10.70 -1.47
N ALA A 95 28.26 -11.53 -1.79
CA ALA A 95 28.51 -12.78 -1.07
C ALA A 95 28.74 -12.46 0.41
N GLY A 96 27.90 -13.05 1.28
CA GLY A 96 27.95 -12.83 2.73
C GLY A 96 26.99 -11.77 3.26
N TRP A 97 26.20 -11.09 2.41
CA TRP A 97 25.17 -10.14 2.86
C TRP A 97 24.22 -10.76 3.89
N LEU A 98 23.73 -11.97 3.63
CA LEU A 98 22.81 -12.67 4.54
C LEU A 98 23.49 -13.01 5.88
N SER A 99 24.75 -13.46 5.84
CA SER A 99 25.52 -13.74 7.06
C SER A 99 25.73 -12.49 7.92
N GLN A 100 25.99 -11.34 7.29
CA GLN A 100 26.11 -10.06 7.99
C GLN A 100 24.77 -9.63 8.59
N LEU A 101 23.67 -9.77 7.84
CA LEU A 101 22.33 -9.48 8.33
C LEU A 101 21.96 -10.34 9.54
N HIS A 102 22.19 -11.66 9.48
CA HIS A 102 21.93 -12.58 10.59
C HIS A 102 22.78 -12.27 11.82
N ALA A 103 24.05 -11.88 11.64
CA ALA A 103 24.89 -11.42 12.74
C ALA A 103 24.33 -10.15 13.39
N LEU A 104 23.81 -9.22 12.59
CA LEU A 104 23.20 -7.98 13.06
C LEU A 104 21.86 -8.22 13.77
N GLN A 105 21.01 -9.10 13.23
CA GLN A 105 19.77 -9.56 13.87
C GLN A 105 20.04 -10.24 15.22
N SER A 106 21.11 -11.03 15.32
CA SER A 106 21.48 -11.71 16.56
C SER A 106 21.86 -10.73 17.67
N ARG A 107 22.56 -9.64 17.32
CA ARG A 107 22.89 -8.55 18.26
C ARG A 107 21.69 -7.65 18.57
N ASN A 108 20.78 -7.49 17.60
CA ASN A 108 19.67 -6.53 17.66
C ASN A 108 18.33 -7.22 17.39
N PRO A 109 17.92 -8.21 18.21
CA PRO A 109 16.83 -9.11 17.87
C PRO A 109 15.45 -8.43 17.90
N ASN A 110 15.35 -7.22 18.45
CA ASN A 110 14.10 -6.45 18.54
C ASN A 110 13.97 -5.37 17.44
N VAL A 111 14.85 -5.38 16.43
CA VAL A 111 14.84 -4.41 15.33
C VAL A 111 14.14 -5.03 14.13
N VAL A 112 12.85 -4.73 13.97
CA VAL A 112 11.98 -5.33 12.95
C VAL A 112 12.46 -5.09 11.52
N GLN A 113 13.12 -3.96 11.25
CA GLN A 113 13.63 -3.61 9.93
C GLN A 113 14.63 -4.64 9.40
N LEU A 114 15.43 -5.25 10.28
CA LEU A 114 16.40 -6.28 9.88
C LEU A 114 15.71 -7.55 9.35
N PHE A 115 14.56 -7.91 9.89
CA PHE A 115 13.75 -9.03 9.39
C PHE A 115 13.02 -8.65 8.10
N ASN A 116 12.58 -7.39 7.97
CA ASN A 116 12.00 -6.88 6.73
C ASN A 116 13.01 -6.93 5.57
N TYR A 117 14.30 -6.66 5.82
CA TYR A 117 15.35 -6.78 4.81
C TYR A 117 15.49 -8.21 4.28
N GLU A 118 15.48 -9.20 5.18
CA GLU A 118 15.55 -10.62 4.81
C GLU A 118 14.29 -11.06 4.04
N SER A 119 13.10 -10.63 4.46
CA SER A 119 11.85 -10.92 3.74
C SER A 119 11.86 -10.35 2.32
N VAL A 120 12.38 -9.14 2.12
CA VAL A 120 12.58 -8.56 0.78
C VAL A 120 13.61 -9.36 -0.02
N TRP A 121 14.71 -9.78 0.60
CA TRP A 121 15.74 -10.59 -0.05
C TRP A 121 15.18 -11.92 -0.55
N LEU A 122 14.45 -12.66 0.30
CA LEU A 122 13.80 -13.93 -0.04
C LEU A 122 12.87 -13.79 -1.25
N ARG A 123 12.01 -12.75 -1.26
CA ARG A 123 11.14 -12.46 -2.41
C ARG A 123 11.93 -12.22 -3.70
N ARG A 124 13.06 -11.51 -3.63
CA ARG A 124 13.92 -11.24 -4.80
C ARG A 124 14.61 -12.50 -5.32
N GLN A 125 14.88 -13.49 -4.45
CA GLN A 125 15.37 -14.80 -4.87
C GLN A 125 14.25 -15.71 -5.43
N GLY A 126 13.00 -15.24 -5.44
CA GLY A 126 11.84 -16.05 -5.82
C GLY A 126 11.37 -17.00 -4.73
N ASP A 127 11.97 -16.97 -3.53
CA ASP A 127 11.52 -17.73 -2.38
C ASP A 127 10.35 -17.01 -1.67
N VAL A 128 9.21 -17.02 -2.36
CA VAL A 128 7.99 -16.35 -1.90
C VAL A 128 7.42 -17.01 -0.64
N GLU A 129 7.53 -18.33 -0.52
CA GLU A 129 7.03 -19.08 0.64
C GLU A 129 7.92 -18.88 1.88
N GLY A 130 9.25 -18.85 1.70
CA GLY A 130 10.18 -18.49 2.76
C GLY A 130 9.92 -17.05 3.26
N ALA A 131 9.70 -16.12 2.34
CA ALA A 131 9.36 -14.74 2.69
C ALA A 131 8.04 -14.66 3.48
N ARG A 132 7.00 -15.43 3.08
CA ARG A 132 5.73 -15.53 3.81
C ARG A 132 5.95 -16.05 5.23
N ALA A 133 6.62 -17.19 5.38
CA ALA A 133 6.84 -17.81 6.68
C ALA A 133 7.63 -16.89 7.63
N LEU A 134 8.65 -16.20 7.10
CA LEU A 134 9.38 -15.19 7.86
C LEU A 134 8.46 -14.04 8.29
N THR A 135 7.63 -13.51 7.38
CA THR A 135 6.70 -12.42 7.69
C THR A 135 5.66 -12.82 8.75
N GLU A 136 5.16 -14.06 8.74
CA GLU A 136 4.27 -14.59 9.78
C GLU A 136 4.98 -14.66 11.14
N ALA A 137 6.25 -15.10 11.16
CA ALA A 137 7.06 -15.10 12.38
C ALA A 137 7.33 -13.67 12.90
N VAL A 138 7.56 -12.71 12.00
CA VAL A 138 7.69 -11.29 12.33
C VAL A 138 6.42 -10.76 12.96
N LEU A 139 5.24 -11.04 12.40
CA LEU A 139 3.96 -10.58 12.96
C LEU A 139 3.66 -11.21 14.33
N THR A 140 4.06 -12.46 14.53
CA THR A 140 3.95 -13.13 15.83
C THR A 140 4.83 -12.44 16.88
N ARG A 141 6.04 -12.04 16.48
CA ARG A 141 7.03 -11.40 17.37
C ARG A 141 6.76 -9.91 17.60
N PHE A 142 6.29 -9.21 16.58
CA PHE A 142 6.08 -7.77 16.53
C PHE A 142 4.62 -7.49 16.17
N PRO A 143 3.67 -7.77 17.08
CA PRO A 143 2.26 -7.52 16.81
C PRO A 143 2.04 -6.04 16.49
N GLY A 144 1.20 -5.78 15.49
CA GLY A 144 0.90 -4.43 15.00
C GLY A 144 1.92 -3.84 14.02
N GLU A 145 2.92 -4.61 13.57
CA GLU A 145 3.86 -4.12 12.56
C GLU A 145 3.20 -4.02 11.18
N VAL A 146 2.89 -2.78 10.77
CA VAL A 146 2.12 -2.47 9.55
C VAL A 146 2.82 -2.98 8.28
N PHE A 147 4.15 -2.86 8.16
CA PHE A 147 4.85 -3.31 6.97
C PHE A 147 4.82 -4.83 6.80
N ALA A 148 4.96 -5.58 7.89
CA ALA A 148 4.86 -7.03 7.87
C ALA A 148 3.43 -7.47 7.51
N ALA A 149 2.41 -6.80 8.08
CA ALA A 149 1.01 -7.06 7.73
C ALA A 149 0.73 -6.78 6.25
N CYS A 150 1.21 -5.65 5.71
CA CYS A 150 1.08 -5.31 4.30
C CYS A 150 1.81 -6.30 3.38
N ALA A 151 3.00 -6.78 3.78
CA ALA A 151 3.75 -7.76 3.00
C ALA A 151 3.01 -9.11 2.92
N LEU A 152 2.46 -9.58 4.05
CA LEU A 152 1.65 -10.80 4.09
C LEU A 152 0.33 -10.63 3.33
N ALA A 153 -0.30 -9.45 3.42
CA ALA A 153 -1.46 -9.11 2.62
C ALA A 153 -1.19 -9.18 1.13
N GLY A 154 -0.07 -8.60 0.67
CA GLY A 154 0.34 -8.63 -0.72
C GLY A 154 0.53 -10.06 -1.24
N TYR A 155 1.05 -10.97 -0.41
CA TYR A 155 1.12 -12.40 -0.72
C TYR A 155 -0.27 -13.00 -0.98
N TYR A 156 -1.22 -12.79 -0.07
CA TYR A 156 -2.57 -13.35 -0.23
C TYR A 156 -3.33 -12.73 -1.40
N LEU A 157 -3.23 -11.41 -1.61
CA LEU A 157 -3.84 -10.72 -2.75
C LEU A 157 -3.30 -11.24 -4.09
N ALA A 158 -1.99 -11.49 -4.19
CA ALA A 158 -1.40 -12.08 -5.38
C ALA A 158 -1.92 -13.50 -5.70
N LYS A 159 -2.46 -14.21 -4.69
CA LYS A 159 -3.13 -15.51 -4.84
C LYS A 159 -4.65 -15.39 -5.03
N GLY A 160 -5.21 -14.19 -5.01
CA GLY A 160 -6.65 -13.95 -5.02
C GLY A 160 -7.35 -14.33 -3.70
N ASP A 161 -6.59 -14.60 -2.64
CA ASP A 161 -7.11 -15.03 -1.34
C ASP A 161 -7.56 -13.84 -0.50
N THR A 162 -8.73 -13.32 -0.85
CA THR A 162 -9.31 -12.17 -0.12
C THR A 162 -9.88 -12.54 1.25
N ALA A 163 -10.09 -13.83 1.54
CA ALA A 163 -10.63 -14.28 2.83
C ALA A 163 -9.60 -14.11 3.95
N ASN A 164 -8.34 -14.48 3.68
CA ASN A 164 -7.26 -14.29 4.66
C ASN A 164 -6.98 -12.81 4.96
N ILE A 165 -7.21 -11.90 4.00
CA ILE A 165 -7.11 -10.45 4.24
C ILE A 165 -8.14 -9.99 5.28
N GLU A 166 -9.39 -10.41 5.14
CA GLU A 166 -10.47 -10.04 6.06
C GLU A 166 -10.20 -10.53 7.49
N VAL A 167 -9.66 -11.75 7.63
CA VAL A 167 -9.28 -12.32 8.93
C VAL A 167 -8.08 -11.58 9.52
N MET A 168 -7.03 -11.39 8.72
CA MET A 168 -5.76 -10.79 9.17
C MET A 168 -5.94 -9.36 9.68
N PHE A 169 -6.77 -8.56 9.01
CA PHE A 169 -7.07 -7.21 9.47
C PHE A 169 -8.29 -7.15 10.40
N ASN A 170 -8.85 -8.29 10.83
CA ASN A 170 -10.05 -8.36 11.67
C ASN A 170 -11.20 -7.46 11.16
N ARG A 171 -11.37 -7.42 9.83
CA ARG A 171 -12.31 -6.53 9.13
C ARG A 171 -12.14 -5.02 9.43
N GLN A 172 -10.97 -4.62 9.93
CA GLN A 172 -10.56 -3.22 10.04
C GLN A 172 -9.85 -2.83 8.75
N TYR A 173 -10.45 -1.92 7.98
CA TYR A 173 -9.90 -1.47 6.69
C TYR A 173 -9.21 -0.10 6.80
N GLU A 174 -9.03 0.37 8.03
CA GLU A 174 -8.41 1.64 8.36
C GLU A 174 -7.23 1.41 9.31
N LEU A 175 -6.24 2.30 9.27
CA LEU A 175 -5.16 2.32 10.23
C LEU A 175 -5.65 2.91 11.56
N GLU A 176 -6.18 2.04 12.41
CA GLU A 176 -6.52 2.37 13.79
C GLU A 176 -5.40 1.87 14.72
N SER A 177 -4.91 2.76 15.58
CA SER A 177 -3.96 2.40 16.63
C SER A 177 -4.64 2.53 17.99
N ALA A 178 -4.50 1.50 18.84
CA ALA A 178 -4.99 1.54 20.23
C ALA A 178 -4.36 2.69 21.03
N THR A 179 -3.20 3.19 20.59
CA THR A 179 -2.57 4.40 21.10
C THR A 179 -2.51 5.48 20.02
N PRO A 180 -2.81 6.75 20.32
CA PRO A 180 -2.60 7.83 19.37
C PRO A 180 -1.13 7.83 18.90
N ARG A 181 -0.92 7.52 17.63
CA ARG A 181 0.40 7.63 16.99
C ARG A 181 0.26 8.29 15.63
N ARG A 182 1.33 8.98 15.25
CA ARG A 182 1.45 9.55 13.91
C ARG A 182 2.14 8.55 13.01
N PHE A 183 1.46 8.15 11.95
CA PHE A 183 2.01 7.23 10.97
C PHE A 183 2.97 7.96 10.03
N ASN A 184 3.91 7.23 9.45
CA ASN A 184 4.74 7.81 8.39
C ASN A 184 4.06 7.64 7.02
N ALA A 185 4.44 8.48 6.05
CA ALA A 185 3.86 8.44 4.70
C ALA A 185 4.03 7.09 3.98
N LEU A 186 5.12 6.35 4.28
CA LEU A 186 5.39 5.04 3.68
C LEU A 186 4.45 3.95 4.23
N GLU A 187 4.14 3.98 5.53
CA GLU A 187 3.15 3.09 6.14
C GLU A 187 1.76 3.33 5.55
N LEU A 188 1.35 4.61 5.45
CA LEU A 188 0.06 4.97 4.86
C LEU A 188 -0.03 4.48 3.43
N SER A 189 0.96 4.80 2.59
CA SER A 189 0.98 4.36 1.21
C SER A 189 0.94 2.84 1.09
N SER A 190 1.71 2.12 1.92
CA SER A 190 1.74 0.66 1.90
C SER A 190 0.38 0.06 2.30
N PHE A 191 -0.20 0.53 3.41
CA PHE A 191 -1.47 0.02 3.91
C PHE A 191 -2.63 0.34 2.95
N TYR A 192 -2.81 1.63 2.60
CA TYR A 192 -3.90 2.02 1.72
C TYR A 192 -3.70 1.52 0.30
N GLY A 193 -2.45 1.28 -0.13
CA GLY A 193 -2.21 0.57 -1.37
C GLY A 193 -2.74 -0.86 -1.33
N ILE A 194 -2.46 -1.62 -0.26
CA ILE A 194 -2.98 -2.98 -0.09
C ILE A 194 -4.51 -2.96 0.00
N MET A 195 -5.11 -2.01 0.74
CA MET A 195 -6.55 -1.87 0.82
C MET A 195 -7.18 -1.50 -0.52
N ALA A 196 -6.53 -0.65 -1.32
CA ALA A 196 -6.98 -0.34 -2.68
C ALA A 196 -7.04 -1.61 -3.53
N TRP A 197 -5.97 -2.41 -3.55
CA TRP A 197 -5.95 -3.67 -4.31
C TRP A 197 -7.00 -4.67 -3.80
N PHE A 198 -7.13 -4.82 -2.48
CA PHE A 198 -8.20 -5.64 -1.88
C PHE A 198 -9.59 -5.21 -2.34
N HIS A 199 -9.89 -3.90 -2.31
CA HIS A 199 -11.19 -3.38 -2.71
C HIS A 199 -11.44 -3.51 -4.21
N LEU A 200 -10.43 -3.37 -5.06
CA LEU A 200 -10.53 -3.69 -6.49
C LEU A 200 -10.93 -5.14 -6.70
N LEU A 201 -10.26 -6.11 -6.05
CA LEU A 201 -10.62 -7.53 -6.14
C LEU A 201 -12.03 -7.85 -5.63
N LYS A 202 -12.58 -7.01 -4.75
CA LYS A 202 -13.97 -7.12 -4.25
C LYS A 202 -14.99 -6.34 -5.09
N GLY A 203 -14.58 -5.64 -6.15
CA GLY A 203 -15.43 -4.78 -6.97
C GLY A 203 -15.91 -3.51 -6.26
N ARG A 204 -15.26 -3.09 -5.17
CA ARG A 204 -15.64 -1.92 -4.37
C ARG A 204 -14.90 -0.67 -4.85
N LEU A 205 -15.23 -0.22 -6.06
CA LEU A 205 -14.46 0.80 -6.77
C LEU A 205 -14.36 2.14 -6.04
N LEU A 206 -15.42 2.58 -5.36
CA LEU A 206 -15.40 3.85 -4.63
C LEU A 206 -14.41 3.81 -3.44
N ARG A 207 -14.32 2.67 -2.73
CA ARG A 207 -13.31 2.47 -1.68
C ARG A 207 -11.90 2.35 -2.24
N ALA A 208 -11.74 1.64 -3.35
CA ALA A 208 -10.45 1.58 -4.03
C ALA A 208 -9.99 3.00 -4.41
N GLY A 209 -10.88 3.82 -4.96
CA GLY A 209 -10.64 5.24 -5.24
C GLY A 209 -10.21 6.02 -4.00
N ALA A 210 -10.96 5.91 -2.90
CA ALA A 210 -10.61 6.57 -1.62
C ALA A 210 -9.20 6.21 -1.14
N CYS A 211 -8.86 4.91 -1.17
CA CYS A 211 -7.54 4.42 -0.81
C CYS A 211 -6.44 4.96 -1.75
N ILE A 212 -6.68 4.94 -3.07
CA ILE A 212 -5.75 5.48 -4.08
C ILE A 212 -5.50 6.97 -3.84
N SER A 213 -6.53 7.75 -3.52
CA SER A 213 -6.38 9.18 -3.20
C SER A 213 -5.58 9.43 -1.93
N ILE A 214 -5.68 8.57 -0.91
CA ILE A 214 -4.82 8.66 0.28
C ILE A 214 -3.35 8.36 -0.08
N VAL A 215 -3.10 7.34 -0.89
CA VAL A 215 -1.75 7.03 -1.40
C VAL A 215 -1.21 8.23 -2.21
N HIS A 216 -2.05 8.84 -3.05
CA HIS A 216 -1.67 10.01 -3.86
C HIS A 216 -1.34 11.22 -2.99
N LEU A 217 -2.18 11.51 -1.99
CA LEU A 217 -1.97 12.61 -1.03
C LEU A 217 -0.65 12.46 -0.26
N THR A 218 -0.34 11.25 0.18
CA THR A 218 0.82 10.99 1.05
C THR A 218 2.11 10.83 0.27
N ARG A 219 2.05 10.19 -0.91
CA ARG A 219 3.20 9.86 -1.76
C ARG A 219 2.80 9.92 -3.24
N PRO A 220 2.67 11.12 -3.84
CA PRO A 220 2.17 11.28 -5.21
C PRO A 220 3.06 10.65 -6.30
N LYS A 221 4.32 10.37 -5.95
CA LYS A 221 5.32 9.70 -6.83
C LYS A 221 5.51 8.23 -6.49
N ASP A 222 4.66 7.64 -5.65
CA ASP A 222 4.78 6.23 -5.29
C ASP A 222 4.56 5.36 -6.55
N PRO A 223 5.51 4.47 -6.91
CA PRO A 223 5.34 3.58 -8.06
C PRO A 223 4.10 2.69 -7.92
N PHE A 224 3.61 2.44 -6.70
CA PHE A 224 2.43 1.63 -6.49
C PHE A 224 1.16 2.27 -7.05
N LEU A 225 1.09 3.61 -7.12
CA LEU A 225 -0.03 4.32 -7.74
C LEU A 225 -0.22 3.97 -9.20
N VAL A 226 0.87 3.75 -9.94
CA VAL A 226 0.80 3.38 -11.36
C VAL A 226 0.12 2.02 -11.50
N ASN A 227 0.50 1.06 -10.67
CA ASN A 227 -0.09 -0.29 -10.68
C ASN A 227 -1.56 -0.27 -10.26
N LEU A 228 -1.89 0.43 -9.17
CA LEU A 228 -3.27 0.55 -8.68
C LEU A 228 -4.19 1.21 -9.72
N SER A 229 -3.70 2.28 -10.38
CA SER A 229 -4.46 2.95 -11.44
C SER A 229 -4.64 2.06 -12.67
N ALA A 230 -3.60 1.31 -13.02
CA ALA A 230 -3.68 0.34 -14.11
C ALA A 230 -4.67 -0.79 -13.82
N TRP A 231 -4.73 -1.29 -12.59
CA TRP A 231 -5.73 -2.29 -12.18
C TRP A 231 -7.15 -1.73 -12.13
N LEU A 232 -7.34 -0.52 -11.61
CA LEU A 232 -8.64 0.14 -11.63
C LEU A 232 -9.17 0.25 -13.06
N LEU A 233 -8.31 0.58 -14.04
CA LEU A 233 -8.73 0.69 -15.44
C LEU A 233 -8.93 -0.65 -16.16
N GLN A 234 -8.66 -1.78 -15.50
CA GLN A 234 -9.07 -3.11 -15.98
C GLN A 234 -10.48 -3.48 -15.53
N GLU A 235 -11.10 -2.67 -14.65
CA GLU A 235 -12.46 -2.90 -14.19
C GLU A 235 -13.47 -2.71 -15.32
N PRO A 236 -14.65 -3.37 -15.23
CA PRO A 236 -15.69 -3.21 -16.22
C PRO A 236 -16.06 -1.74 -16.42
N GLU A 237 -16.20 -1.32 -17.68
CA GLU A 237 -16.52 0.07 -18.05
C GLU A 237 -17.71 0.63 -17.28
N ALA A 238 -18.76 -0.18 -17.08
CA ALA A 238 -19.93 0.22 -16.31
C ALA A 238 -19.59 0.64 -14.87
N GLY A 239 -18.63 -0.03 -14.23
CA GLY A 239 -18.16 0.33 -12.88
C GLY A 239 -17.38 1.63 -12.88
N LEU A 240 -16.53 1.87 -13.89
CA LEU A 240 -15.78 3.11 -14.04
C LEU A 240 -16.70 4.31 -14.33
N LEU A 241 -17.72 4.12 -15.16
CA LEU A 241 -18.74 5.13 -15.41
C LEU A 241 -19.55 5.46 -14.14
N GLU A 242 -19.89 4.45 -13.34
CA GLU A 242 -20.58 4.65 -12.07
C GLU A 242 -19.71 5.41 -11.07
N LEU A 243 -18.42 5.04 -10.94
CA LEU A 243 -17.46 5.77 -10.13
C LEU A 243 -17.37 7.25 -10.56
N HIS A 244 -17.20 7.51 -11.86
CA HIS A 244 -17.14 8.87 -12.38
C HIS A 244 -18.45 9.63 -12.12
N ARG A 245 -19.61 9.01 -12.32
CA ARG A 245 -20.92 9.61 -12.07
C ARG A 245 -21.07 10.03 -10.60
N VAL A 246 -20.71 9.14 -9.67
CA VAL A 246 -20.75 9.43 -8.23
C VAL A 246 -19.85 10.62 -7.92
N LEU A 247 -18.61 10.64 -8.40
CA LEU A 247 -17.67 11.73 -8.14
C LEU A 247 -18.11 13.07 -8.76
N LYS A 248 -18.75 13.04 -9.93
CA LYS A 248 -19.28 14.26 -10.56
C LYS A 248 -20.44 14.86 -9.79
N LEU A 249 -21.32 14.03 -9.22
CA LEU A 249 -22.44 14.49 -8.38
C LEU A 249 -21.97 15.17 -7.09
N GLU A 250 -20.75 14.89 -6.64
CA GLU A 250 -20.11 15.58 -5.50
C GLU A 250 -19.66 17.01 -5.82
N GLY A 251 -19.90 17.51 -7.04
CA GLY A 251 -19.61 18.89 -7.43
C GLY A 251 -18.16 19.13 -7.86
N HIS A 252 -17.43 18.07 -8.21
CA HIS A 252 -16.00 18.12 -8.46
C HIS A 252 -15.58 17.29 -9.70
N VAL A 253 -16.19 17.57 -10.86
CA VAL A 253 -15.60 17.55 -12.23
C VAL A 253 -16.46 18.41 -13.14
#